data_AF-A0A382TT99-F1
#
_entry.id   AF-A0A382TT99-F1
#
_cell.length_a   1.000
_cell.length_b   1.000
_cell.length_c   1.000
_cell.angle_alpha   90.00
_cell.angle_beta   90.00
_cell.angle_gamma   90.00
#
_symmetry.space_group_name_H-M   'P 1'
#
loop_
_entity.id
_entity.type
_entity.pdbx_description
1 polymer ?
#
loop_
_entity_poly.entity_id
_entity_poly.type
_entity_poly.pdbx_seq_one_letter_code
_entity_poly.pdbx_strand_id
1 'polypeptide(L)'
;MTLKNNQLRKIPSVDEIIDYFQDSMINAPYLLYINAIRHTLEIMRLDIQNGNIKKNIKEHTLQMVEKSLNEISTSNMKNIINGTGIILHTGLGRAPISEES
;
A
#
# COMPACT_ATOMS: atom_id res chain seq x y z
N MET A 1 3.37 14.46 -21.04
CA MET A 1 3.24 13.76 -19.74
C MET A 1 2.12 14.39 -18.93
N THR A 2 1.05 13.65 -18.65
CA THR A 2 -0.10 14.12 -17.85
C THR A 2 0.27 14.28 -16.38
N LEU A 3 -0.34 15.25 -15.68
CA LEU A 3 -0.11 15.52 -14.24
C LEU A 3 -0.19 14.25 -13.39
N LYS A 4 -1.14 13.35 -13.69
CA LYS A 4 -1.32 12.04 -13.03
C LYS A 4 -0.07 11.15 -13.10
N ASN A 5 0.61 11.08 -14.25
CA ASN A 5 1.82 10.28 -14.42
C ASN A 5 2.98 10.79 -13.56
N ASN A 6 3.09 12.11 -13.39
CA ASN A 6 4.12 12.69 -12.53
C ASN A 6 3.85 12.45 -11.03
N GLN A 7 2.58 12.34 -10.64
CA GLN A 7 2.19 12.03 -9.27
C GLN A 7 2.37 10.55 -8.92
N LEU A 8 2.06 9.64 -9.84
CA LEU A 8 2.29 8.19 -9.65
C LEU A 8 3.77 7.87 -9.40
N ARG A 9 4.68 8.62 -10.04
CA ARG A 9 6.14 8.50 -9.83
C ARG A 9 6.61 8.97 -8.44
N LYS A 10 5.77 9.67 -7.68
CA LYS A 10 6.08 10.09 -6.31
C LYS A 10 5.68 9.06 -5.26
N ILE A 11 4.96 8.00 -5.66
CA ILE A 11 4.69 6.88 -4.80
C ILE A 11 6.01 6.11 -4.62
N PRO A 12 6.50 5.93 -3.39
CA PRO A 12 7.71 5.14 -3.13
C PRO A 12 7.52 3.67 -3.53
N SER A 13 8.62 3.03 -3.87
CA SER A 13 8.67 1.61 -4.23
C SER A 13 8.41 0.73 -3.00
N VAL A 14 8.00 -0.52 -3.23
CA VAL A 14 7.83 -1.50 -2.14
C VAL A 14 9.14 -1.66 -1.36
N ASP A 15 10.26 -1.82 -2.06
CA ASP A 15 11.60 -1.93 -1.44
C ASP A 15 11.98 -0.71 -0.60
N GLU A 16 11.71 0.51 -1.09
CA GLU A 16 11.97 1.74 -0.32
C GLU A 16 11.15 1.79 0.98
N ILE A 17 9.91 1.29 0.94
CA ILE A 17 9.07 1.22 2.14
C ILE A 17 9.56 0.14 3.10
N ILE A 18 9.98 -1.02 2.57
CA ILE A 18 10.53 -2.10 3.40
C ILE A 18 11.77 -1.61 4.12
N ASP A 19 12.72 -1.03 3.41
CA ASP A 19 13.96 -0.48 3.98
C ASP A 19 13.66 0.56 5.08
N TYR A 20 12.68 1.44 4.84
CA TYR A 20 12.28 2.47 5.81
C TYR A 20 11.63 1.91 7.09
N PHE A 21 10.87 0.81 6.99
CA PHE A 21 10.11 0.25 8.12
C PHE A 21 10.64 -1.10 8.63
N GLN A 22 11.79 -1.58 8.14
CA GLN A 22 12.29 -2.92 8.43
C GLN A 22 12.37 -3.22 9.92
N ASP A 23 12.81 -2.25 10.73
CA ASP A 23 12.97 -2.37 12.17
C ASP A 23 11.63 -2.47 12.92
N SER A 24 10.54 -2.00 12.30
CA SER A 24 9.19 -2.08 12.84
C SER A 24 8.46 -3.38 12.47
N MET A 25 9.00 -4.17 11.52
CA MET A 25 8.39 -5.39 10.99
C MET A 25 8.79 -6.66 11.77
N ILE A 26 8.66 -6.62 13.10
CA ILE A 26 9.17 -7.70 13.98
C ILE A 26 8.07 -8.56 14.61
N ASN A 27 6.81 -8.11 14.60
CA ASN A 27 5.72 -8.71 15.39
C ASN A 27 4.79 -9.64 14.60
N ALA A 28 4.99 -9.75 13.29
CA ALA A 28 4.17 -10.58 12.40
C ALA A 28 5.02 -11.21 11.28
N PRO A 29 4.51 -12.23 10.57
CA PRO A 29 5.22 -12.81 9.43
C PRO A 29 5.52 -11.76 8.37
N TYR A 30 6.75 -11.75 7.85
CA TYR A 30 7.20 -10.80 6.82
C TYR A 30 6.24 -10.72 5.62
N LEU A 31 5.71 -11.86 5.17
CA LEU A 31 4.75 -11.92 4.08
C LEU A 31 3.49 -11.06 4.32
N LEU A 32 3.04 -10.96 5.58
CA LEU A 32 1.87 -10.17 5.95
C LEU A 32 2.13 -8.67 5.80
N TYR A 33 3.30 -8.21 6.22
CA TYR A 33 3.73 -6.82 6.02
C TYR A 33 3.87 -6.48 4.55
N ILE A 34 4.49 -7.35 3.76
CA ILE A 34 4.65 -7.15 2.31
C ILE A 34 3.30 -7.02 1.60
N ASN A 35 2.34 -7.88 1.96
CA ASN A 35 1.00 -7.82 1.39
C ASN A 35 0.28 -6.52 1.77
N ALA A 36 0.39 -6.08 3.03
CA ALA A 36 -0.16 -4.80 3.46
C ALA A 36 0.45 -3.63 2.69
N ILE A 37 1.78 -3.58 2.56
CA ILE A 37 2.48 -2.51 1.84
C ILE A 37 2.00 -2.45 0.39
N ARG A 38 2.01 -3.59 -0.31
CA ARG A 38 1.54 -3.67 -1.71
C ARG A 38 0.12 -3.15 -1.85
N HIS A 39 -0.78 -3.61 -0.99
CA HIS A 39 -2.18 -3.21 -1.00
C HIS A 39 -2.35 -1.69 -0.76
N THR A 40 -1.64 -1.13 0.21
CA THR A 40 -1.67 0.31 0.51
C THR A 40 -1.16 1.15 -0.67
N LEU A 41 -0.10 0.70 -1.34
CA LEU A 41 0.39 1.36 -2.57
C LEU A 41 -0.63 1.28 -3.71
N GLU A 42 -1.34 0.16 -3.86
CA GLU A 42 -2.40 0.03 -4.86
C GLU A 42 -3.57 0.98 -4.61
N ILE A 43 -4.03 1.10 -3.36
CA ILE A 43 -5.05 2.10 -2.99
C ILE A 43 -4.57 3.50 -3.38
N MET A 44 -3.31 3.86 -3.08
CA MET A 44 -2.78 5.18 -3.42
C MET A 44 -2.72 5.42 -4.94
N ARG A 45 -2.35 4.40 -5.72
CA ARG A 45 -2.37 4.47 -7.19
C ARG A 45 -3.78 4.72 -7.71
N LEU A 46 -4.77 4.02 -7.19
CA LEU A 46 -6.18 4.20 -7.54
C LEU A 46 -6.69 5.60 -7.17
N ASP A 47 -6.32 6.12 -5.99
CA ASP A 47 -6.70 7.46 -5.54
C ASP A 47 -6.19 8.54 -6.51
N ILE A 48 -4.91 8.45 -6.91
CA ILE A 48 -4.32 9.36 -7.92
C ILE A 48 -4.99 9.21 -9.29
N GLN A 49 -5.27 7.97 -9.71
CA GLN A 49 -5.94 7.70 -10.98
C GLN A 49 -7.36 8.29 -11.01
N ASN A 50 -8.08 8.25 -9.89
CA ASN A 50 -9.40 8.85 -9.71
C ASN A 50 -9.37 10.38 -9.59
N GLY A 51 -8.19 11.00 -9.53
CA GLY A 51 -8.03 12.45 -9.48
C GLY A 51 -7.90 13.02 -8.06
N ASN A 52 -7.86 12.17 -7.03
CA ASN A 52 -7.61 12.57 -5.65
C ASN A 52 -6.10 12.81 -5.44
N ILE A 53 -5.59 13.88 -6.04
CA ILE A 53 -4.17 14.21 -5.95
C ILE A 53 -3.90 14.89 -4.60
N LYS A 54 -3.14 14.21 -3.72
CA LYS A 54 -2.63 14.78 -2.47
C LYS A 54 -1.39 15.64 -2.75
N LYS A 55 -1.17 16.72 -1.97
CA LYS A 55 0.01 17.59 -2.10
C LYS A 55 1.33 16.84 -1.82
N ASN A 56 1.38 16.04 -0.76
CA ASN A 56 2.56 15.27 -0.34
C ASN A 56 2.31 13.76 -0.49
N ILE A 57 2.36 13.25 -1.71
CA ILE A 57 2.08 11.83 -2.02
C ILE A 57 2.97 10.89 -1.21
N LYS A 58 4.28 11.15 -1.17
CA LYS A 58 5.23 10.29 -0.44
C LYS A 58 4.90 10.23 1.06
N GLU A 59 4.76 11.38 1.70
CA GLU A 59 4.44 11.47 3.13
C GLU A 59 3.11 10.82 3.46
N HIS A 60 2.07 11.09 2.66
CA HIS A 60 0.76 10.47 2.84
C HIS A 60 0.81 8.95 2.68
N THR A 61 1.58 8.46 1.70
CA THR A 61 1.78 7.02 1.48
C THR A 61 2.47 6.38 2.69
N LEU A 62 3.53 7.01 3.22
CA LEU A 62 4.24 6.51 4.40
C LEU A 62 3.32 6.47 5.63
N GLN A 63 2.51 7.49 5.85
CA GLN A 63 1.52 7.51 6.95
C GLN A 63 0.47 6.40 6.82
N MET A 64 -0.04 6.16 5.61
CA MET A 64 -0.98 5.06 5.37
C MET A 64 -0.34 3.71 5.63
N VAL A 65 0.90 3.51 5.19
CA VAL A 65 1.64 2.27 5.44
C VAL A 65 1.92 2.09 6.93
N GLU A 66 2.44 3.09 7.61
CA GLU A 66 2.71 3.04 9.06
C GLU A 66 1.46 2.60 9.82
N LYS A 67 0.29 3.17 9.50
CA LYS A 67 -0.98 2.77 10.10
C LYS A 67 -1.28 1.28 9.84
N SER A 68 -1.15 0.81 8.60
CA SER A 68 -1.36 -0.60 8.26
C SER A 68 -0.38 -1.54 8.97
N LEU A 69 0.89 -1.16 9.11
CA LEU A 69 1.89 -1.96 9.82
C LEU A 69 1.62 -2.02 11.33
N ASN A 70 1.16 -0.90 11.91
CA ASN A 70 0.75 -0.84 13.31
C ASN A 70 -0.51 -1.71 13.55
N GLU A 71 -1.49 -1.69 12.66
CA GLU A 71 -2.66 -2.56 12.73
C GLU A 71 -2.27 -4.04 12.69
N ILE A 72 -1.34 -4.42 11.81
CA ILE A 72 -0.81 -5.79 11.76
C ILE A 72 -0.09 -6.17 13.07
N SER A 73 0.74 -5.27 13.59
CA SER A 73 1.55 -5.54 14.79
C SER A 73 0.72 -5.57 16.07
N THR A 74 -0.43 -4.90 16.09
CA THR A 74 -1.37 -4.88 17.23
C THR A 74 -2.45 -5.95 17.13
N SER A 75 -2.83 -6.38 15.92
CA SER A 75 -3.87 -7.38 15.67
C SER A 75 -3.30 -8.80 15.72
N ASN A 76 -2.89 -9.23 16.91
CA ASN A 76 -2.50 -10.62 17.14
C ASN A 76 -3.78 -11.49 17.18
N MET A 77 -4.10 -12.16 16.07
CA MET A 77 -5.17 -13.16 15.91
C MET A 77 -6.60 -12.73 16.30
N LYS A 78 -7.36 -12.20 15.34
CA LYS A 78 -8.77 -12.56 15.04
C LYS A 78 -9.34 -11.54 14.06
N ASN A 79 -9.65 -11.99 12.85
CA ASN A 79 -10.48 -11.27 11.87
C ASN A 79 -9.96 -9.89 11.45
N ILE A 80 -9.05 -9.85 10.49
CA ILE A 80 -8.78 -8.63 9.71
C ILE A 80 -9.92 -8.48 8.69
N ILE A 81 -11.10 -8.07 9.17
CA ILE A 81 -12.17 -7.51 8.35
C ILE A 81 -12.35 -6.09 8.86
N ASN A 82 -11.56 -5.16 8.33
CA ASN A 82 -11.59 -3.75 8.73
C ASN A 82 -12.31 -2.91 7.66
N GLY A 83 -13.07 -1.92 8.12
CA GLY A 83 -14.00 -1.05 7.36
C GLY A 83 -13.40 -0.16 6.26
N THR A 84 -12.26 -0.53 5.70
CA THR A 84 -11.63 0.01 4.48
C THR A 84 -11.86 -0.88 3.26
N GLY A 85 -12.58 -2.00 3.41
CA GLY A 85 -12.85 -2.94 2.31
C GLY A 85 -11.66 -3.85 1.98
N ILE A 86 -10.63 -3.87 2.82
CA ILE A 86 -9.47 -4.76 2.65
C ILE A 86 -9.87 -6.15 3.10
N ILE A 87 -10.45 -6.90 2.17
CA ILE A 87 -10.58 -8.33 2.29
C ILE A 87 -9.23 -8.89 1.84
N LEU A 88 -8.40 -9.35 2.78
CA LEU A 88 -7.27 -10.24 2.45
C LEU A 88 -7.83 -11.59 2.01
N HIS A 89 -8.44 -11.63 0.82
CA HIS A 89 -8.49 -12.84 0.04
C HIS A 89 -7.07 -13.08 -0.43
N THR A 90 -6.55 -14.30 -0.25
CA THR A 90 -5.29 -14.79 -0.82
C THR A 90 -5.36 -14.93 -2.36
N GLY A 91 -5.94 -13.94 -3.02
CA GLY A 91 -5.96 -13.80 -4.47
C GLY A 91 -4.85 -12.84 -4.88
N LEU A 92 -3.67 -13.40 -5.15
CA LEU A 92 -2.76 -12.87 -6.16
C LEU A 92 -3.55 -12.76 -7.48
N GLY A 93 -4.32 -11.70 -7.62
CA GLY A 93 -5.36 -11.55 -8.63
C GLY A 93 -5.09 -10.36 -9.51
N ARG A 94 -4.01 -10.45 -10.31
CA ARG A 94 -3.85 -9.77 -11.60
C ARG A 94 -4.04 -8.25 -11.57
N ALA A 95 -2.94 -7.50 -11.51
CA ALA A 95 -2.91 -6.25 -12.25
C ALA A 95 -2.99 -6.61 -13.75
N PRO A 96 -4.03 -6.20 -14.51
CA PRO A 96 -3.93 -6.23 -15.95
C PRO A 96 -2.89 -5.17 -16.33
N ILE A 97 -1.75 -5.64 -16.81
CA ILE A 97 -0.97 -4.90 -17.80
C ILE A 97 -1.93 -4.64 -18.96
N SER A 98 -2.55 -3.46 -18.99
CA SER A 98 -3.22 -3.00 -20.19
C SER A 98 -2.15 -2.85 -21.27
N GLU A 99 -2.07 -3.87 -22.13
CA GLU A 99 -1.46 -3.73 -23.43
C GLU A 99 -2.11 -2.56 -24.16
N GLU A 100 -1.23 -1.72 -24.68
CA GLU A 100 -1.50 -0.62 -25.57
C GLU A 100 -2.25 -1.12 -26.81
N SER A 101 -3.39 -0.51 -27.12
CA SER A 101 -4.03 -0.53 -28.44
C SER A 101 -4.86 0.74 -28.61
#